data_AF-A0A955XDB1-F1
#
_entry.id   AF-A0A955XDB1-F1
#
_cell.length_a   1.000
_cell.length_b   1.000
_cell.length_c   1.000
_cell.angle_alpha   90.00
_cell.angle_beta   90.00
_cell.angle_gamma   90.00
#
_symmetry.space_group_name_H-M   'P 1'
#
loop_
_entity.id
_entity.type
_entity.pdbx_description
1 polymer ?
#
loop_
_entity_poly.entity_id
_entity_poly.type
_entity_poly.pdbx_seq_one_letter_code
_entity_poly.pdbx_strand_id
1 'polypeptide(L)'
;GRPAAAMPGQLARALRVASSVDAEHRPPDPRARPGRVAPAINRLAGAATTIALTTLSVLIAGAVGRSFPTTHDLVVALIVVAGALYGLGVGVALARAAHPGWGLGASVVIVAAVLAVAASAALGRINHAAFGLTVYGLVPLPLVDLTLGAHGGLHLRPKRHEITAEEVQGLRDDGAELVIIGLGWEERARLDPRLEGDPTVVALPTGEALEAFEQARAAGKRVALLVHTTC
;
A
#
# COMPACT_ATOMS: atom_id res chain seq x y z
N GLY A 1 85.54 8.42 -36.60
CA GLY A 1 84.73 8.95 -35.47
C GLY A 1 84.69 10.45 -35.58
N ARG A 2 83.49 11.05 -35.67
CA ARG A 2 83.31 12.50 -35.61
C ARG A 2 83.07 12.90 -34.14
N PRO A 3 83.76 13.93 -33.61
CA PRO A 3 83.51 14.39 -32.24
C PRO A 3 82.12 15.06 -32.16
N ALA A 4 81.35 14.68 -31.15
CA ALA A 4 80.08 15.31 -30.83
C ALA A 4 80.36 16.75 -30.39
N ALA A 5 79.88 17.72 -31.17
CA ALA A 5 79.95 19.13 -30.81
C ALA A 5 79.11 19.35 -29.55
N ALA A 6 79.78 19.77 -28.47
CA ALA A 6 79.12 20.14 -27.22
C ALA A 6 78.16 21.31 -27.49
N MET A 7 76.86 21.08 -27.27
CA MET A 7 75.88 22.15 -27.38
C MET A 7 76.17 23.22 -26.31
N PRO A 8 76.24 24.51 -26.67
CA PRO A 8 76.48 25.58 -25.73
C PRO A 8 75.35 25.62 -24.68
N GLY A 9 75.72 25.70 -23.39
CA GLY A 9 74.81 25.56 -22.25
C GLY A 9 73.62 26.54 -22.23
N GLN A 10 73.67 27.61 -23.02
CA GLN A 10 72.54 28.53 -23.21
C GLN A 10 71.39 27.90 -24.01
N LEU A 11 71.68 27.05 -25.00
CA LEU A 11 70.64 26.37 -25.79
C LEU A 11 69.93 25.28 -24.97
N ALA A 12 70.67 24.56 -24.13
CA ALA A 12 70.10 23.58 -23.20
C ALA A 12 69.21 24.23 -22.13
N ARG A 13 69.55 25.46 -21.72
CA ARG A 13 68.73 26.24 -20.77
C ARG A 13 67.47 26.80 -21.45
N ALA A 14 67.56 27.27 -22.69
CA ALA A 14 66.42 27.74 -23.47
C ALA A 14 65.40 26.62 -23.76
N LEU A 15 65.87 25.42 -24.12
CA LEU A 15 65.00 24.26 -24.36
C LEU A 15 64.29 23.78 -23.09
N ARG A 16 64.92 23.94 -21.91
CA ARG A 16 64.30 23.56 -20.63
C ARG A 16 63.18 24.54 -20.23
N VAL A 17 63.33 25.83 -20.51
CA VAL A 17 62.28 26.85 -20.27
C VAL A 17 61.14 26.70 -21.28
N ALA A 18 61.43 26.38 -22.55
CA ALA A 18 60.39 26.11 -23.54
C ALA A 18 59.53 24.88 -23.14
N SER A 19 60.14 23.82 -22.60
CA SER A 19 59.40 22.63 -22.14
C SER A 19 58.55 22.85 -20.88
N SER A 20 58.84 23.87 -20.06
CA SER A 20 58.03 24.18 -18.88
C SER A 20 56.80 25.02 -19.19
N VAL A 21 56.81 25.81 -20.27
CA VAL A 21 55.67 26.65 -20.67
C VAL A 21 54.55 25.83 -21.32
N ASP A 22 54.89 24.76 -22.04
CA ASP A 22 53.88 23.85 -22.63
C ASP A 22 53.15 22.97 -21.59
N ALA A 23 53.67 22.87 -20.35
CA ALA A 23 53.02 22.11 -19.29
C ALA A 23 51.82 22.85 -18.65
N GLU A 24 51.75 24.18 -18.79
CA GLU A 24 50.72 25.01 -18.13
C GLU A 24 49.46 25.24 -18.98
N HIS A 25 49.45 24.86 -20.26
CA HIS A 25 48.33 25.12 -21.17
C HIS A 25 47.60 23.85 -21.65
N ARG A 26 47.48 22.83 -20.80
CA ARG A 26 46.55 21.72 -21.07
C ARG A 26 45.12 22.23 -20.88
N PRO A 27 44.26 22.23 -21.93
CA PRO A 27 42.86 22.54 -21.76
C PRO A 27 42.28 21.57 -20.69
N PRO A 28 41.46 22.06 -19.76
CA PRO A 28 40.90 21.24 -18.70
C PRO A 28 40.18 20.06 -19.35
N ASP A 29 40.57 18.84 -18.96
CA ASP A 29 39.95 17.62 -19.47
C ASP A 29 38.44 17.69 -19.22
N PRO A 30 37.59 17.72 -20.26
CA PRO A 30 36.14 17.78 -20.10
C PRO A 30 35.57 16.55 -19.37
N ARG A 31 36.39 15.52 -19.12
CA ARG A 31 36.05 14.34 -18.31
C ARG A 31 36.43 14.50 -16.83
N ALA A 32 37.16 15.54 -16.46
CA ALA A 32 37.55 15.81 -15.08
C ALA A 32 36.39 16.44 -14.29
N ARG A 33 35.64 15.54 -13.64
CA ARG A 33 34.71 15.73 -12.50
C ARG A 33 33.21 15.70 -12.81
N PRO A 34 32.66 14.52 -13.15
CA PRO A 34 31.33 14.15 -12.66
C PRO A 34 31.42 13.78 -11.16
N GLY A 35 31.84 14.71 -10.29
CA GLY A 35 32.39 14.33 -8.98
C GLY A 35 31.52 14.59 -7.74
N ARG A 36 30.54 15.51 -7.77
CA ARG A 36 29.87 15.95 -6.52
C ARG A 36 28.36 16.17 -6.58
N VAL A 37 27.77 16.31 -7.77
CA VAL A 37 26.32 16.58 -7.86
C VAL A 37 25.48 15.31 -7.69
N ALA A 38 25.92 14.19 -8.29
CA ALA A 38 25.25 12.89 -8.18
C ALA A 38 25.06 12.38 -6.72
N PRO A 39 26.05 12.46 -5.82
CA PRO A 39 25.85 12.00 -4.44
C PRO A 39 24.88 12.87 -3.64
N ALA A 40 24.78 14.18 -3.92
CA ALA A 40 23.83 15.06 -3.24
C ALA A 40 22.38 14.75 -3.65
N ILE A 41 22.14 14.56 -4.95
CA ILE A 41 20.82 14.17 -5.49
C ILE A 41 20.38 12.82 -4.91
N ASN A 42 21.28 11.84 -4.85
CA ASN A 42 20.96 10.53 -4.30
C ASN A 42 20.62 10.57 -2.80
N ARG A 43 21.28 11.43 -2.00
CA ARG A 43 20.96 11.60 -0.58
C ARG A 43 19.59 12.25 -0.38
N LEU A 44 19.27 13.29 -1.15
CA LEU A 44 17.95 13.95 -1.09
C LEU A 44 16.83 12.99 -1.52
N ALA A 45 17.04 12.21 -2.58
CA ALA A 45 16.09 11.19 -3.03
C ALA A 45 15.89 10.09 -1.97
N GLY A 46 16.96 9.67 -1.29
CA GLY A 46 16.89 8.74 -0.16
C GLY A 46 16.02 9.28 0.98
N ALA A 47 16.32 10.50 1.45
CA ALA A 47 15.59 11.15 2.52
C ALA A 47 14.09 11.34 2.19
N ALA A 48 13.78 11.80 0.97
CA ALA A 48 12.39 11.96 0.52
C ALA A 48 11.64 10.62 0.48
N THR A 49 12.29 9.54 0.04
CA THR A 49 11.70 8.20 0.03
C THR A 49 11.41 7.72 1.46
N THR A 50 12.33 7.92 2.40
CA THR A 50 12.13 7.57 3.81
C THR A 50 10.95 8.33 4.41
N ILE A 51 10.89 9.65 4.22
CA ILE A 51 9.77 10.47 4.71
C ILE A 51 8.44 9.97 4.13
N ALA A 52 8.36 9.74 2.81
CA ALA A 52 7.15 9.27 2.16
C ALA A 52 6.68 7.91 2.71
N LEU A 53 7.61 6.96 2.91
CA LEU A 53 7.29 5.66 3.50
C LEU A 53 6.83 5.82 4.95
N THR A 54 7.49 6.65 5.76
CA THR A 54 7.07 6.88 7.15
C THR A 54 5.68 7.52 7.22
N THR A 55 5.41 8.54 6.42
CA THR A 55 4.09 9.18 6.36
C THR A 55 3.02 8.19 5.92
N LEU A 56 3.30 7.37 4.90
CA LEU A 56 2.39 6.33 4.43
C LEU A 56 2.09 5.31 5.55
N SER A 57 3.11 4.86 6.29
CA SER A 57 2.94 3.94 7.42
C SER A 57 2.03 4.53 8.51
N VAL A 58 2.19 5.81 8.85
CA VAL A 58 1.36 6.51 9.83
C VAL A 58 -0.10 6.62 9.35
N LEU A 59 -0.30 6.95 8.07
CA LEU A 59 -1.64 7.03 7.48
C LEU A 59 -2.34 5.67 7.46
N ILE A 60 -1.63 4.61 7.09
CA ILE A 60 -2.17 3.25 7.09
C ILE A 60 -2.51 2.84 8.53
N ALA A 61 -1.60 3.06 9.50
CA ALA A 61 -1.87 2.76 10.91
C ALA A 61 -3.10 3.52 11.44
N GLY A 62 -3.26 4.79 11.07
CA GLY A 62 -4.43 5.59 11.47
C GLY A 62 -5.74 5.20 10.76
N ALA A 63 -5.67 4.65 9.54
CA ALA A 63 -6.83 4.10 8.83
C ALA A 63 -7.25 2.74 9.42
N VAL A 64 -6.27 1.88 9.68
CA VAL A 64 -6.43 0.60 10.37
C VAL A 64 -7.02 0.82 11.77
N GLY A 65 -6.46 1.74 12.57
CA GLY A 65 -6.96 2.05 13.91
C GLY A 65 -8.43 2.50 13.96
N ARG A 66 -8.92 3.11 12.88
CA ARG A 66 -10.34 3.50 12.75
C ARG A 66 -11.25 2.38 12.28
N SER A 67 -10.69 1.34 11.66
CA SER A 67 -11.46 0.25 11.05
C SER A 67 -11.59 -0.97 11.97
N PHE A 68 -10.74 -1.07 13.01
CA PHE A 68 -10.69 -2.21 13.93
C PHE A 68 -10.89 -1.75 15.40
N PRO A 69 -12.10 -1.89 15.96
CA PRO A 69 -12.47 -1.41 17.29
C PRO A 69 -11.96 -2.34 18.41
N THR A 70 -11.68 -3.61 18.08
CA THR A 70 -11.10 -4.53 19.06
C THR A 70 -9.58 -4.44 19.05
N THR A 71 -8.98 -4.49 20.25
CA THR A 71 -7.53 -4.45 20.43
C THR A 71 -6.83 -5.62 19.72
N HIS A 72 -7.51 -6.76 19.58
CA HIS A 72 -6.96 -7.94 18.92
C HIS A 72 -6.87 -7.74 17.40
N ASP A 73 -7.95 -7.27 16.77
CA ASP A 73 -7.99 -7.01 15.33
C ASP A 73 -7.02 -5.89 14.95
N LEU A 74 -6.89 -4.88 15.81
CA LEU A 74 -5.91 -3.81 15.65
C LEU A 74 -4.48 -4.34 15.66
N VAL A 75 -4.12 -5.21 16.62
CA VAL A 75 -2.76 -5.79 16.72
C VAL A 75 -2.45 -6.66 15.50
N VAL A 76 -3.39 -7.50 15.06
CA VAL A 76 -3.21 -8.35 13.87
C VAL A 76 -3.02 -7.49 12.64
N ALA A 77 -3.88 -6.49 12.42
CA ALA A 77 -3.77 -5.60 11.29
C ALA A 77 -2.46 -4.80 11.31
N LEU A 78 -2.00 -4.36 12.49
CA LEU A 78 -0.74 -3.62 12.64
C LEU A 78 0.48 -4.50 12.34
N ILE A 79 0.47 -5.78 12.75
CA ILE A 79 1.51 -6.76 12.41
C ILE A 79 1.55 -7.00 10.89
N VAL A 80 0.39 -7.21 10.26
CA VAL A 80 0.30 -7.44 8.81
C VAL A 80 0.79 -6.23 8.02
N VAL A 81 0.35 -5.03 8.41
CA VAL A 81 0.79 -3.77 7.79
C VAL A 81 2.29 -3.55 7.99
N ALA A 82 2.80 -3.74 9.20
CA ALA A 82 4.22 -3.58 9.49
C ALA A 82 5.07 -4.57 8.69
N GLY A 83 4.64 -5.84 8.61
CA GLY A 83 5.30 -6.86 7.80
C GLY A 83 5.29 -6.55 6.31
N ALA A 84 4.15 -6.08 5.77
CA ALA A 84 4.03 -5.68 4.38
C ALA A 84 4.94 -4.50 4.06
N LEU A 85 4.95 -3.45 4.89
CA LEU A 85 5.81 -2.28 4.74
C LEU A 85 7.29 -2.63 4.86
N TYR A 86 7.64 -3.54 5.78
CA TYR A 86 9.01 -4.05 5.91
C TYR A 86 9.45 -4.79 4.65
N GLY A 87 8.64 -5.75 4.17
CA GLY A 87 8.92 -6.48 2.93
C GLY A 87 9.04 -5.55 1.72
N LEU A 88 8.18 -4.53 1.65
CA LEU A 88 8.24 -3.47 0.65
C LEU A 88 9.58 -2.71 0.69
N GLY A 89 10.00 -2.28 1.88
CA GLY A 89 11.23 -1.55 2.09
C GLY A 89 12.46 -2.37 1.72
N VAL A 90 12.50 -3.64 2.14
CA VAL A 90 13.56 -4.59 1.78
C VAL A 90 13.58 -4.83 0.26
N GLY A 91 12.42 -5.07 -0.36
CA GLY A 91 12.30 -5.28 -1.80
C GLY A 91 12.79 -4.08 -2.61
N VAL A 92 12.42 -2.86 -2.20
CA VAL A 92 12.90 -1.62 -2.81
C VAL A 92 14.41 -1.46 -2.64
N ALA A 93 14.96 -1.77 -1.47
CA ALA A 93 16.40 -1.68 -1.22
C ALA A 93 17.19 -2.67 -2.08
N LEU A 94 16.72 -3.92 -2.19
CA LEU A 94 17.32 -4.95 -3.04
C LEU A 94 17.22 -4.59 -4.52
N ALA A 95 16.05 -4.13 -4.99
CA ALA A 95 15.86 -3.68 -6.37
C ALA A 95 16.77 -2.50 -6.72
N ARG A 96 16.98 -1.57 -5.77
CA ARG A 96 17.96 -0.48 -5.90
C ARG A 96 19.39 -0.96 -6.01
N ALA A 97 19.77 -1.96 -5.19
CA ALA A 97 21.11 -2.53 -5.22
C ALA A 97 21.38 -3.26 -6.55
N ALA A 98 20.39 -3.98 -7.08
CA ALA A 98 20.49 -4.70 -8.34
C ALA A 98 20.43 -3.78 -9.58
N HIS A 99 19.59 -2.73 -9.53
CA HIS A 99 19.30 -1.85 -10.65
C HIS A 99 19.27 -0.37 -10.21
N PRO A 100 20.44 0.29 -10.10
CA PRO A 100 20.56 1.65 -9.58
C PRO A 100 19.71 2.69 -10.33
N GLY A 101 19.46 2.47 -11.63
CA GLY A 101 18.66 3.36 -12.46
C GLY A 101 17.14 3.24 -12.26
N TRP A 102 16.66 2.16 -11.63
CA TRP A 102 15.21 1.86 -11.51
C TRP A 102 14.63 2.16 -10.13
N GLY A 103 15.49 2.44 -9.15
CA GLY A 103 15.11 2.55 -7.74
C GLY A 103 14.03 3.58 -7.44
N LEU A 104 14.11 4.77 -8.06
CA LEU A 104 13.12 5.83 -7.86
C LEU A 104 11.77 5.47 -8.50
N GLY A 105 11.79 5.03 -9.75
CA GLY A 105 10.56 4.66 -10.48
C GLY A 105 9.81 3.53 -9.80
N ALA A 106 10.49 2.45 -9.43
CA ALA A 106 9.88 1.31 -8.74
C ALA A 106 9.25 1.72 -7.40
N SER A 107 9.94 2.55 -6.61
CA SER A 107 9.42 3.03 -5.32
C SER A 107 8.14 3.84 -5.48
N VAL A 108 8.11 4.75 -6.46
CA VAL A 108 6.93 5.57 -6.75
C VAL A 108 5.74 4.71 -7.17
N VAL A 109 5.96 3.75 -8.07
CA VAL A 109 4.90 2.83 -8.51
C VAL A 109 4.33 2.03 -7.35
N ILE A 110 5.20 1.51 -6.48
CA ILE A 110 4.77 0.73 -5.32
C ILE A 110 3.97 1.59 -4.33
N VAL A 111 4.45 2.78 -3.98
CA VAL A 111 3.74 3.69 -3.07
C VAL A 111 2.38 4.09 -3.67
N ALA A 112 2.34 4.39 -4.97
CA ALA A 112 1.09 4.69 -5.66
C ALA A 112 0.11 3.50 -5.63
N ALA A 113 0.61 2.27 -5.82
CA ALA A 113 -0.22 1.06 -5.73
C ALA A 113 -0.79 0.86 -4.32
N VAL A 114 0.02 1.01 -3.27
CA VAL A 114 -0.46 0.90 -1.88
C VAL A 114 -1.49 1.97 -1.56
N LEU A 115 -1.26 3.21 -1.97
CA LEU A 115 -2.22 4.31 -1.80
C LEU A 115 -3.53 4.03 -2.55
N ALA A 116 -3.47 3.50 -3.78
CA ALA A 116 -4.66 3.14 -4.54
C ALA A 116 -5.47 2.03 -3.86
N VAL A 117 -4.80 1.01 -3.30
CA VAL A 117 -5.46 -0.05 -2.53
C VAL A 117 -6.13 0.51 -1.28
N ALA A 118 -5.41 1.33 -0.50
CA ALA A 118 -5.94 1.94 0.71
C ALA A 118 -7.13 2.89 0.44
N ALA A 119 -7.02 3.74 -0.60
CA ALA A 119 -8.09 4.62 -1.01
C ALA A 119 -9.32 3.83 -1.47
N SER A 120 -9.13 2.74 -2.21
CA SER A 120 -10.23 1.88 -2.66
C SER A 120 -10.94 1.19 -1.50
N ALA A 121 -10.19 0.69 -0.50
CA ALA A 121 -10.78 0.12 0.71
C ALA A 121 -11.55 1.17 1.53
N ALA A 122 -11.07 2.41 1.59
CA ALA A 122 -11.75 3.51 2.30
C ALA A 122 -13.08 3.94 1.64
N LEU A 123 -13.27 3.70 0.34
CA LEU A 123 -14.58 3.88 -0.32
C LEU A 123 -15.61 2.83 0.10
N GLY A 124 -15.14 1.76 0.73
CA GLY A 124 -15.91 0.68 1.31
C GLY A 124 -16.82 -0.08 0.35
N ARG A 125 -16.48 -0.14 -0.94
CA ARG A 125 -17.33 -0.75 -1.96
C ARG A 125 -17.02 -2.23 -2.11
N ILE A 126 -18.06 -3.03 -2.29
CA ILE A 126 -17.90 -4.42 -2.74
C ILE A 126 -17.90 -4.39 -4.26
N ASN A 127 -16.73 -4.62 -4.86
CA ASN A 127 -16.56 -4.52 -6.31
C ASN A 127 -16.93 -5.83 -7.03
N HIS A 128 -16.74 -6.95 -6.35
CA HIS A 128 -17.07 -8.27 -6.89
C HIS A 128 -17.31 -9.25 -5.74
N ALA A 129 -18.22 -10.19 -5.93
CA ALA A 129 -18.44 -11.30 -5.01
C ALA A 129 -18.82 -12.56 -5.78
N ALA A 130 -18.29 -13.70 -5.34
CA ALA A 130 -18.59 -15.03 -5.82
C ALA A 130 -18.47 -16.03 -4.66
N PHE A 131 -18.79 -17.30 -4.90
CA PHE A 131 -18.64 -18.35 -3.89
C PHE A 131 -17.20 -18.41 -3.36
N GLY A 132 -17.04 -18.12 -2.07
CA GLY A 132 -15.75 -18.13 -1.40
C GLY A 132 -14.80 -16.99 -1.76
N LEU A 133 -15.25 -15.94 -2.46
CA LEU A 133 -14.43 -14.77 -2.78
C LEU A 133 -15.25 -13.49 -2.71
N THR A 134 -14.80 -12.53 -1.89
CA THR A 134 -15.32 -11.16 -1.93
C THR A 134 -14.18 -10.20 -2.20
N VAL A 135 -14.38 -9.22 -3.08
CA VAL A 135 -13.39 -8.18 -3.37
C VAL A 135 -13.91 -6.86 -2.80
N TYR A 136 -13.29 -6.43 -1.70
CA TYR A 136 -13.60 -5.17 -1.02
C TYR A 136 -12.58 -4.11 -1.45
N GLY A 137 -13.05 -3.11 -2.20
CA GLY A 137 -12.15 -2.20 -2.90
C GLY A 137 -11.23 -2.97 -3.86
N LEU A 138 -9.91 -2.87 -3.67
CA LEU A 138 -8.92 -3.66 -4.45
C LEU A 138 -8.40 -4.88 -3.68
N VAL A 139 -9.00 -5.22 -2.53
CA VAL A 139 -8.53 -6.29 -1.66
C VAL A 139 -9.38 -7.54 -1.86
N PRO A 140 -8.83 -8.63 -2.42
CA PRO A 140 -9.51 -9.91 -2.45
C PRO A 140 -9.49 -10.56 -1.05
N LEU A 141 -10.65 -11.00 -0.59
CA LEU A 141 -10.89 -11.63 0.71
C LEU A 141 -11.43 -13.05 0.45
N PRO A 142 -10.56 -14.05 0.25
CA PRO A 142 -10.97 -15.42 -0.02
C PRO A 142 -11.43 -16.13 1.26
N LEU A 143 -12.56 -16.82 1.18
CA LEU A 143 -13.07 -17.74 2.20
C LEU A 143 -13.24 -17.10 3.59
N VAL A 144 -13.54 -15.80 3.68
CA VAL A 144 -13.84 -15.13 4.95
C VAL A 144 -15.26 -14.57 4.89
N ASP A 145 -16.00 -14.72 5.98
CA ASP A 145 -17.27 -14.01 6.16
C ASP A 145 -16.98 -12.58 6.61
N LEU A 146 -17.82 -11.64 6.23
CA LEU A 146 -17.53 -10.23 6.44
C LEU A 146 -18.70 -9.55 7.13
N THR A 147 -18.37 -8.60 8.00
CA THR A 147 -19.31 -7.66 8.58
C THR A 147 -18.88 -6.24 8.20
N LEU A 148 -19.79 -5.46 7.63
CA LEU A 148 -19.63 -4.04 7.37
C LEU A 148 -20.55 -3.25 8.29
N GLY A 149 -19.98 -2.40 9.14
CA GLY A 149 -20.74 -1.49 9.98
C GLY A 149 -21.31 -0.31 9.18
N ALA A 150 -22.27 0.43 9.77
CA ALA A 150 -22.91 1.59 9.15
C ALA A 150 -21.94 2.72 8.77
N HIS A 151 -20.75 2.74 9.36
CA HIS A 151 -19.68 3.71 9.10
C HIS A 151 -18.60 3.20 8.13
N GLY A 152 -18.82 2.03 7.49
CA GLY A 152 -17.86 1.43 6.55
C GLY A 152 -16.71 0.66 7.21
N GLY A 153 -16.78 0.43 8.53
CA GLY A 153 -15.85 -0.46 9.24
C GLY A 153 -16.00 -1.89 8.75
N LEU A 154 -14.88 -2.51 8.36
CA LEU A 154 -14.83 -3.89 7.89
C LEU A 154 -14.29 -4.79 8.99
N HIS A 155 -15.07 -5.82 9.34
CA HIS A 155 -14.69 -6.84 10.31
C HIS A 155 -14.72 -8.21 9.64
N LEU A 156 -13.71 -9.01 9.94
CA LEU A 156 -13.71 -10.41 9.57
C LEU A 156 -14.59 -11.16 10.57
N ARG A 157 -15.64 -11.79 10.05
CA ARG A 157 -16.54 -12.59 10.86
C ARG A 157 -16.02 -14.04 10.90
N PRO A 158 -15.93 -14.66 12.10
CA PRO A 158 -15.67 -16.09 12.20
C PRO A 158 -16.73 -16.87 11.41
N LYS A 159 -16.32 -17.82 10.56
CA LYS A 159 -17.26 -18.64 9.79
C LYS A 159 -18.16 -19.45 10.70
N ARG A 160 -19.46 -19.12 10.69
CA ARG A 160 -20.53 -19.80 11.45
C ARG A 160 -21.80 -19.84 10.60
N HIS A 161 -22.50 -20.97 10.63
CA HIS A 161 -23.80 -21.16 9.97
C HIS A 161 -24.97 -20.60 10.80
N GLU A 162 -24.70 -19.92 11.90
CA GLU A 162 -25.73 -19.27 12.72
C GLU A 162 -25.37 -17.81 12.84
N ILE A 163 -26.34 -16.93 12.62
CA ILE A 163 -26.24 -15.48 12.72
C ILE A 163 -27.05 -15.05 13.92
N THR A 164 -26.36 -14.60 14.97
CA THR A 164 -27.01 -14.44 16.28
C THR A 164 -27.61 -13.05 16.45
N ALA A 165 -28.61 -12.93 17.33
CA ALA A 165 -29.19 -11.63 17.66
C ALA A 165 -28.16 -10.65 18.24
N GLU A 166 -27.12 -11.16 18.93
CA GLU A 166 -26.05 -10.35 19.51
C GLU A 166 -25.14 -9.75 18.42
N GLU A 167 -24.84 -10.48 17.34
CA GLU A 167 -24.09 -9.94 16.21
C GLU A 167 -24.86 -8.79 15.54
N VAL A 168 -26.17 -8.96 15.36
CA VAL A 168 -27.03 -7.91 14.80
C VAL A 168 -27.18 -6.73 15.75
N GLN A 169 -27.29 -6.98 17.06
CA GLN A 169 -27.40 -5.91 18.05
C GLN A 169 -26.13 -5.06 18.07
N GLY A 170 -24.94 -5.67 17.98
CA GLY A 170 -23.68 -4.91 17.87
C GLY A 170 -23.68 -3.94 16.68
N LEU A 171 -24.22 -4.34 15.53
CA LEU A 171 -24.31 -3.45 14.36
C LEU A 171 -25.30 -2.30 14.56
N ARG A 172 -26.38 -2.52 15.31
CA ARG A 172 -27.33 -1.46 15.68
C ARG A 172 -26.73 -0.48 16.67
N ASP A 173 -26.00 -1.00 17.65
CA ASP A 173 -25.29 -0.19 18.64
C ASP A 173 -24.23 0.70 17.96
N ASP A 174 -23.63 0.22 16.87
CA ASP A 174 -22.76 0.98 15.95
C ASP A 174 -23.53 1.94 15.00
N GLY A 175 -24.84 2.12 15.21
CA GLY A 175 -25.65 3.14 14.54
C GLY A 175 -26.34 2.69 13.25
N ALA A 176 -26.41 1.39 12.96
CA ALA A 176 -27.16 0.89 11.81
C ALA A 176 -28.69 1.00 12.02
N GLU A 177 -29.37 1.60 11.05
CA GLU A 177 -30.84 1.66 10.97
C GLU A 177 -31.43 0.44 10.24
N LEU A 178 -30.63 -0.19 9.39
CA LEU A 178 -30.97 -1.36 8.61
C LEU A 178 -29.80 -2.34 8.63
N VAL A 179 -30.06 -3.60 8.92
CA VAL A 179 -29.07 -4.68 8.87
C VAL A 179 -29.46 -5.64 7.76
N ILE A 180 -28.61 -5.77 6.77
CA ILE A 180 -28.79 -6.72 5.67
C ILE A 180 -27.91 -7.93 5.94
N ILE A 181 -28.48 -9.11 5.74
CA ILE A 181 -27.85 -10.38 6.07
C ILE A 181 -27.81 -11.25 4.80
N GLY A 182 -26.60 -11.62 4.38
CA GLY A 182 -26.38 -12.61 3.33
C GLY A 182 -26.25 -14.01 3.93
N LEU A 183 -27.20 -14.88 3.63
CA LEU A 183 -27.33 -16.23 4.20
C LEU A 183 -26.40 -17.28 3.55
N GLY A 184 -25.56 -16.87 2.61
CA GLY A 184 -24.81 -17.77 1.75
C GLY A 184 -25.34 -17.77 0.33
N TRP A 185 -24.58 -18.37 -0.58
CA TRP A 185 -24.99 -18.60 -1.97
C TRP A 185 -25.97 -19.76 -2.10
N GLU A 186 -26.01 -20.67 -1.13
CA GLU A 186 -26.96 -21.78 -1.03
C GLU A 186 -27.89 -21.62 0.19
N GLU A 187 -27.89 -20.44 0.81
CA GLU A 187 -28.74 -20.06 1.96
C GLU A 187 -28.64 -21.03 3.16
N ARG A 188 -27.45 -21.58 3.43
CA ARG A 188 -27.29 -22.54 4.53
C ARG A 188 -27.06 -21.88 5.89
N ALA A 189 -26.68 -20.60 5.93
CA ALA A 189 -26.63 -19.88 7.19
C ALA A 189 -28.05 -19.64 7.72
N ARG A 190 -28.22 -19.84 9.01
CA ARG A 190 -29.49 -19.70 9.71
C ARG A 190 -29.50 -18.40 10.50
N LEU A 191 -30.62 -17.71 10.42
CA LEU A 191 -30.89 -16.55 11.25
C LEU A 191 -31.39 -17.02 12.63
N ASP A 192 -30.96 -16.34 13.69
CA ASP A 192 -31.54 -16.51 15.01
C ASP A 192 -33.06 -16.23 14.97
N PRO A 193 -33.92 -17.13 15.48
CA PRO A 193 -35.37 -16.94 15.46
C PRO A 193 -35.85 -15.64 16.11
N ARG A 194 -35.06 -15.06 17.03
CA ARG A 194 -35.37 -13.75 17.63
C ARG A 194 -35.37 -12.59 16.65
N LEU A 195 -34.74 -12.77 15.48
CA LEU A 195 -34.64 -11.77 14.42
C LEU A 195 -35.71 -11.97 13.33
N GLU A 196 -36.45 -13.07 13.36
CA GLU A 196 -37.52 -13.34 12.39
C GLU A 196 -38.65 -12.32 12.58
N GLY A 197 -38.99 -11.62 11.50
CA GLY A 197 -40.02 -10.57 11.51
C GLY A 197 -39.57 -9.22 12.07
N ASP A 198 -38.29 -9.07 12.41
CA ASP A 198 -37.74 -7.78 12.81
C ASP A 198 -37.70 -6.81 11.61
N PRO A 199 -38.36 -5.65 11.68
CA PRO A 199 -38.49 -4.75 10.53
C PRO A 199 -37.17 -4.06 10.14
N THR A 200 -36.14 -4.13 10.98
CA THR A 200 -34.82 -3.54 10.67
C THR A 200 -33.83 -4.58 10.15
N VAL A 201 -34.24 -5.84 9.99
CA VAL A 201 -33.39 -6.93 9.50
C VAL A 201 -33.95 -7.46 8.19
N VAL A 202 -33.07 -7.59 7.20
CA VAL A 202 -33.41 -8.17 5.90
C VAL A 202 -32.42 -9.28 5.59
N ALA A 203 -32.89 -10.53 5.62
CA ALA A 203 -32.09 -11.70 5.29
C ALA A 203 -32.38 -12.17 3.86
N LEU A 204 -31.33 -12.36 3.06
CA LEU A 204 -31.39 -12.66 1.62
C LEU A 204 -30.26 -13.64 1.24
N PRO A 205 -30.36 -14.29 0.06
CA PRO A 205 -29.20 -14.91 -0.58
C PRO A 205 -28.04 -13.90 -0.70
N THR A 206 -26.79 -14.35 -0.54
CA THR A 206 -25.63 -13.44 -0.47
C THR A 206 -25.51 -12.50 -1.67
N GLY A 207 -25.79 -12.95 -2.89
CA GLY A 207 -25.78 -12.07 -4.07
C GLY A 207 -26.77 -10.91 -3.95
N GLU A 208 -28.02 -11.22 -3.58
CA GLU A 208 -29.09 -10.23 -3.41
C GLU A 208 -28.84 -9.30 -2.21
N ALA A 209 -28.30 -9.84 -1.11
CA ALA A 209 -27.91 -9.07 0.07
C ALA A 209 -26.89 -7.98 -0.27
N LEU A 210 -25.91 -8.29 -1.11
CA LEU A 210 -24.88 -7.35 -1.54
C LEU A 210 -25.45 -6.23 -2.41
N GLU A 211 -26.34 -6.57 -3.34
CA GLU A 211 -27.04 -5.59 -4.16
C GLU A 211 -27.92 -4.67 -3.32
N ALA A 212 -28.71 -5.24 -2.39
CA ALA A 212 -29.55 -4.49 -1.47
C ALA A 212 -28.73 -3.54 -0.58
N PHE A 213 -27.55 -3.98 -0.12
CA PHE A 213 -26.63 -3.15 0.66
C PHE A 213 -26.12 -1.94 -0.12
N GLU A 214 -25.59 -2.14 -1.33
CA GLU A 214 -25.10 -1.03 -2.15
C GLU A 214 -26.23 -0.06 -2.53
N GLN A 215 -27.44 -0.57 -2.81
CA GLN A 215 -28.62 0.27 -3.06
C GLN A 215 -29.02 1.09 -1.82
N ALA A 216 -29.11 0.47 -0.65
CA ALA A 216 -29.43 1.16 0.60
C ALA A 216 -28.39 2.23 0.94
N ARG A 217 -27.11 1.94 0.71
CA ARG A 217 -26.00 2.87 0.93
C ARG A 217 -26.02 4.03 -0.07
N ALA A 218 -26.28 3.75 -1.34
CA ALA A 218 -26.43 4.78 -2.37
C ALA A 218 -27.60 5.73 -2.08
N ALA A 219 -28.64 5.23 -1.41
CA ALA A 219 -29.76 6.03 -0.91
C ALA A 219 -29.43 6.82 0.38
N GLY A 220 -28.20 6.75 0.89
CA GLY A 220 -27.75 7.48 2.08
C GLY A 220 -28.23 6.87 3.41
N LYS A 221 -28.73 5.63 3.41
CA LYS A 221 -29.15 4.96 4.64
C LYS A 221 -27.94 4.53 5.47
N ARG A 222 -28.09 4.56 6.80
CA ARG A 222 -27.14 3.94 7.74
C ARG A 222 -27.36 2.43 7.75
N VAL A 223 -26.81 1.73 6.76
CA VAL A 223 -26.98 0.29 6.58
C VAL A 223 -25.72 -0.46 6.99
N ALA A 224 -25.90 -1.56 7.71
CA ALA A 224 -24.85 -2.55 7.98
C ALA A 224 -25.10 -3.83 7.17
N LEU A 225 -24.04 -4.57 6.93
CA LEU A 225 -24.07 -5.86 6.22
C LEU A 225 -23.37 -6.93 7.03
N LEU A 226 -23.96 -8.11 7.10
CA LEU A 226 -23.31 -9.32 7.58
C LEU A 226 -23.46 -10.38 6.49
N VAL A 227 -22.35 -10.90 5.95
CA VAL A 227 -22.38 -11.80 4.79
C VAL A 227 -21.67 -13.11 5.08
N HIS A 228 -22.38 -14.21 4.83
CA HIS A 228 -21.79 -15.52 4.67
C HIS A 228 -21.35 -15.72 3.21
N THR A 229 -20.06 -15.92 2.97
CA THR A 229 -19.49 -15.89 1.59
C THR A 229 -19.51 -17.24 0.87
N THR A 230 -19.96 -18.30 1.54
CA THR A 230 -19.96 -19.68 1.03
C THR A 230 -21.38 -20.23 0.92
N CYS A 231 -21.67 -21.44 1.42
CA CYS A 231 -22.95 -22.11 1.26
C CYS A 231 -24.06 -21.49 2.11
#